data_AF-A0A7Y2CC01-F1
#
_entry.id   AF-A0A7Y2CC01-F1
#
_cell.length_a   1.000
_cell.length_b   1.000
_cell.length_c   1.000
_cell.angle_alpha   90.00
_cell.angle_beta   90.00
_cell.angle_gamma   90.00
#
_symmetry.space_group_name_H-M   'P 1'
#
loop_
_entity.id
_entity.type
_entity.pdbx_description
1 polymer ?
#
loop_
_entity_poly.entity_id
_entity_poly.type
_entity_poly.pdbx_seq_one_letter_code
_entity_poly.pdbx_strand_id
1 'polypeptide(L)'
;MRWISAIASAAALLGCSPVPSDMFLTLSISTDGAAVETSINGKANAFLSGDSGSMVTSAPLNKLVRSGENEVSFEISPVQPLPETPGFFSKLEISIKGEIIDTMVESDRTIFARELTAEESAKIADGESITITEKFTIDRAALKAMKN
;
A
#
# COMPACT_ATOMS: atom_id res chain seq x y z
N MET A 1 -31.26 44.59 -22.20
CA MET A 1 -31.28 43.13 -22.45
C MET A 1 -30.03 42.52 -21.85
N ARG A 2 -30.21 41.43 -21.10
CA ARG A 2 -29.24 40.84 -20.17
C ARG A 2 -28.12 40.09 -20.91
N TRP A 3 -26.94 40.13 -20.30
CA TRP A 3 -25.68 39.58 -20.78
C TRP A 3 -25.73 38.04 -20.71
N ILE A 4 -25.24 37.36 -21.76
CA ILE A 4 -25.06 35.91 -21.76
C ILE A 4 -23.62 35.64 -21.29
N SER A 5 -23.47 35.27 -20.03
CA SER A 5 -22.27 34.62 -19.51
C SER A 5 -22.61 33.14 -19.34
N ALA A 6 -22.12 32.30 -20.24
CA ALA A 6 -22.11 30.85 -20.03
C ALA A 6 -20.67 30.44 -19.74
N ILE A 7 -20.35 30.39 -18.45
CA ILE A 7 -19.11 29.85 -17.91
C ILE A 7 -19.08 28.34 -18.18
N ALA A 8 -17.89 27.89 -18.56
CA ALA A 8 -17.53 26.55 -18.93
C ALA A 8 -17.94 25.49 -17.90
N SER A 9 -18.68 24.49 -18.36
CA SER A 9 -18.74 23.18 -17.70
C SER A 9 -17.78 22.24 -18.42
N ALA A 10 -16.48 22.39 -18.15
CA ALA A 10 -15.51 21.35 -18.41
C ALA A 10 -15.76 20.23 -17.40
N ALA A 11 -16.68 19.33 -17.72
CA ALA A 11 -16.76 18.03 -17.07
C ALA A 11 -15.49 17.27 -17.47
N ALA A 12 -14.39 17.53 -16.74
CA ALA A 12 -13.23 16.68 -16.75
C ALA A 12 -13.67 15.34 -16.17
N LEU A 13 -14.06 14.44 -17.07
CA LEU A 13 -14.02 13.01 -16.85
C LEU A 13 -12.60 12.72 -16.39
N LEU A 14 -12.39 12.67 -15.08
CA LEU A 14 -11.19 12.10 -14.47
C LEU A 14 -11.20 10.63 -14.88
N GLY A 15 -10.62 10.39 -16.05
CA GLY A 15 -10.52 9.08 -16.65
C GLY A 15 -9.89 8.14 -15.64
N CYS A 16 -10.57 7.02 -15.42
CA CYS A 16 -10.03 5.81 -14.83
C CYS A 16 -8.91 5.21 -15.71
N SER A 17 -7.98 6.00 -16.23
CA SER A 17 -6.75 5.47 -16.82
C SER A 17 -5.97 4.74 -15.73
N PRO A 18 -5.12 3.75 -16.03
CA PRO A 18 -4.24 3.14 -15.03
C PRO A 18 -3.09 4.09 -14.61
N VAL A 19 -2.37 3.75 -13.54
CA VAL A 19 -1.08 4.39 -13.17
C VAL A 19 -0.10 4.29 -14.36
N PRO A 20 0.75 5.31 -14.65
CA PRO A 20 1.73 5.23 -15.73
C PRO A 20 2.61 3.97 -15.66
N SER A 21 2.94 3.37 -16.82
CA SER A 21 3.63 2.07 -16.95
C SER A 21 5.08 2.04 -16.47
N ASP A 22 5.68 3.20 -16.22
CA ASP A 22 7.12 3.35 -16.01
C ASP A 22 7.47 3.61 -14.53
N MET A 23 6.46 3.62 -13.67
CA MET A 23 6.58 3.73 -12.23
C MET A 23 5.95 2.48 -11.62
N PHE A 24 6.53 1.95 -10.56
CA PHE A 24 6.03 0.80 -9.84
C PHE A 24 5.73 1.21 -8.40
N LEU A 25 4.47 1.09 -7.99
CA LEU A 25 4.10 1.18 -6.59
C LEU A 25 4.30 -0.19 -6.00
N THR A 26 5.34 -0.40 -5.22
CA THR A 26 5.68 -1.72 -4.68
C THR A 26 5.28 -1.78 -3.23
N LEU A 27 4.41 -2.73 -2.90
CA LEU A 27 4.11 -3.09 -1.51
C LEU A 27 4.95 -4.29 -1.14
N SER A 28 5.74 -4.15 -0.08
CA SER A 28 6.55 -5.21 0.52
C SER A 28 5.99 -5.57 1.88
N ILE A 29 5.90 -6.86 2.19
CA ILE A 29 5.41 -7.38 3.47
C ILE A 29 6.40 -8.43 3.97
N SER A 30 6.72 -8.35 5.26
CA SER A 30 7.47 -9.34 6.00
C SER A 30 6.69 -9.74 7.25
N THR A 31 6.61 -11.04 7.52
CA THR A 31 6.08 -11.57 8.79
C THR A 31 7.08 -12.52 9.45
N ASP A 32 6.96 -12.65 10.77
CA ASP A 32 7.63 -13.67 11.56
C ASP A 32 6.71 -14.15 12.69
N GLY A 33 6.48 -15.45 12.80
CA GLY A 33 5.52 -16.03 13.75
C GLY A 33 4.02 -15.71 13.49
N ALA A 34 3.67 -15.04 12.39
CA ALA A 34 2.29 -14.65 12.08
C ALA A 34 1.90 -14.90 10.61
N ALA A 35 0.67 -15.35 10.41
CA ALA A 35 0.00 -15.38 9.13
C ALA A 35 -0.56 -13.99 8.81
N VAL A 36 -0.68 -13.67 7.53
CA VAL A 36 -1.28 -12.42 7.08
C VAL A 36 -2.12 -12.63 5.84
N GLU A 37 -3.34 -12.08 5.87
CA GLU A 37 -4.18 -11.89 4.71
C GLU A 37 -4.21 -10.42 4.32
N THR A 38 -3.80 -10.13 3.08
CA THR A 38 -3.76 -8.77 2.56
C THR A 38 -4.95 -8.50 1.64
N SER A 39 -5.58 -7.35 1.80
CA SER A 39 -6.54 -6.82 0.83
C SER A 39 -6.20 -5.39 0.42
N ILE A 40 -6.49 -5.05 -0.84
CA ILE A 40 -6.24 -3.72 -1.40
C ILE A 40 -7.57 -3.22 -1.97
N ASN A 41 -8.04 -2.08 -1.49
CA ASN A 41 -9.35 -1.52 -1.86
C ASN A 41 -10.49 -2.56 -1.73
N GLY A 42 -10.49 -3.30 -0.62
CA GLY A 42 -11.46 -4.36 -0.31
C GLY A 42 -11.32 -5.65 -1.14
N LYS A 43 -10.27 -5.80 -1.96
CA LYS A 43 -10.03 -7.03 -2.75
C LYS A 43 -8.86 -7.82 -2.18
N ALA A 44 -9.10 -9.09 -1.87
CA ALA A 44 -8.05 -10.00 -1.40
C ALA A 44 -6.90 -10.12 -2.40
N ASN A 45 -5.68 -10.22 -1.88
CA ASN A 45 -4.47 -10.38 -2.66
C ASN A 45 -3.66 -11.58 -2.14
N ALA A 46 -3.92 -12.76 -2.72
CA ALA A 46 -3.25 -13.99 -2.34
C ALA A 46 -1.72 -13.99 -2.51
N PHE A 47 -1.17 -13.13 -3.37
CA PHE A 47 0.28 -13.04 -3.57
C PHE A 47 0.98 -12.29 -2.42
N LEU A 48 0.25 -11.39 -1.77
CA LEU A 48 0.69 -10.64 -0.59
C LEU A 48 0.12 -11.24 0.70
N SER A 49 -0.40 -12.47 0.65
CA SER A 49 -0.89 -13.21 1.81
C SER A 49 -0.03 -14.45 2.03
N GLY A 50 0.07 -14.90 3.28
CA GLY A 50 0.81 -16.11 3.65
C GLY A 50 0.37 -16.65 5.00
N ASP A 51 0.32 -17.96 5.14
CA ASP A 51 -0.17 -18.69 6.32
C ASP A 51 0.95 -19.41 7.11
N SER A 52 2.19 -19.36 6.61
CA SER A 52 3.33 -20.14 7.13
C SER A 52 4.03 -19.54 8.36
N GLY A 53 3.53 -18.44 8.93
CA GLY A 53 4.12 -17.76 10.09
C GLY A 53 5.27 -16.82 9.75
N SER A 54 6.15 -17.19 8.83
CA SER A 54 7.18 -16.28 8.31
C SER A 54 7.06 -16.18 6.79
N MET A 55 7.02 -14.95 6.28
CA MET A 55 7.01 -14.68 4.85
C MET A 55 7.77 -13.38 4.54
N VAL A 56 8.33 -13.29 3.34
CA VAL A 56 8.80 -12.04 2.75
C VAL A 56 8.32 -12.01 1.31
N THR A 57 7.52 -11.01 0.95
CA THR A 57 6.97 -10.88 -0.41
C THR A 57 6.86 -9.41 -0.81
N SER A 58 6.87 -9.16 -2.12
CA SER A 58 6.73 -7.82 -2.68
C SER A 58 6.01 -7.88 -4.01
N ALA A 59 5.04 -6.98 -4.23
CA ALA A 59 4.30 -6.94 -5.49
C ALA A 59 4.04 -5.51 -5.98
N PRO A 60 4.06 -5.29 -7.31
CA PRO A 60 3.61 -4.03 -7.88
C PRO A 60 2.09 -3.90 -7.76
N LEU A 61 1.63 -2.76 -7.28
CA LEU A 61 0.22 -2.44 -7.03
C LEU A 61 -0.42 -1.62 -8.14
N ASN A 62 0.30 -1.23 -9.19
CA ASN A 62 -0.15 -0.29 -10.23
C ASN A 62 -1.51 -0.60 -10.86
N LYS A 63 -1.90 -1.89 -10.91
CA LYS A 63 -3.19 -2.34 -11.45
C LYS A 63 -4.29 -2.48 -10.39
N LEU A 64 -3.92 -2.42 -9.12
CA LEU A 64 -4.77 -2.62 -7.95
C LEU A 64 -5.16 -1.29 -7.27
N VAL A 65 -4.44 -0.21 -7.58
CA VAL A 65 -4.65 1.13 -7.03
C VAL A 65 -5.07 2.14 -8.10
N ARG A 66 -5.79 3.18 -7.69
CA ARG A 66 -6.32 4.24 -8.56
C ARG A 66 -5.81 5.61 -8.11
N SER A 67 -6.00 6.64 -8.95
CA SER A 67 -5.78 8.01 -8.51
C SER A 67 -6.78 8.37 -7.40
N GLY A 68 -6.36 9.17 -6.43
CA GLY A 68 -7.16 9.53 -5.25
C GLY A 68 -6.95 8.55 -4.11
N GLU A 69 -7.99 8.36 -3.30
CA GLU A 69 -7.93 7.54 -2.09
C GLU A 69 -7.90 6.05 -2.40
N ASN A 70 -7.03 5.36 -1.66
CA ASN A 70 -6.87 3.91 -1.65
C ASN A 70 -6.66 3.45 -0.20
N GLU A 71 -6.81 2.15 0.01
CA GLU A 71 -6.52 1.50 1.28
C GLU A 71 -5.86 0.14 1.07
N VAL A 72 -5.03 -0.25 2.03
CA VAL A 72 -4.56 -1.62 2.23
C VAL A 72 -4.96 -2.06 3.62
N SER A 73 -5.52 -3.26 3.73
CA SER A 73 -5.82 -3.88 5.02
C SER A 73 -5.04 -5.18 5.16
N PHE A 74 -4.54 -5.43 6.36
CA PHE A 74 -3.81 -6.61 6.77
C PHE A 74 -4.56 -7.26 7.92
N GLU A 75 -5.08 -8.46 7.72
CA GLU A 75 -5.57 -9.31 8.79
C GLU A 75 -4.43 -10.22 9.21
N ILE A 76 -3.97 -10.08 10.45
CA ILE A 76 -2.78 -10.76 10.96
C ILE A 76 -3.25 -11.74 12.03
N SER A 77 -2.90 -13.01 11.85
CA SER A 77 -3.31 -14.10 12.72
C SER A 77 -2.09 -14.84 13.26
N PRO A 78 -2.14 -15.33 14.52
CA PRO A 78 -1.06 -16.12 15.09
C PRO A 78 -0.96 -17.49 14.41
N VAL A 79 0.27 -18.00 14.29
CA VAL A 79 0.54 -19.37 13.85
C VAL A 79 0.99 -20.19 15.04
N GLN A 80 0.60 -21.47 15.09
CA GLN A 80 1.00 -22.38 16.16
C GLN A 80 2.36 -23.04 15.85
N PRO A 81 3.27 -23.16 16.84
CA PRO A 81 3.16 -22.68 18.22
C PRO A 81 3.19 -21.14 18.30
N LEU A 82 2.45 -20.56 19.25
CA LEU A 82 2.36 -19.10 19.41
C LEU A 82 3.75 -18.47 19.54
N PRO A 83 4.03 -17.37 18.81
CA PRO A 83 5.30 -16.68 18.90
C PRO A 83 5.39 -15.85 20.19
N GLU A 84 6.55 -15.83 20.82
CA GLU A 84 6.82 -14.90 21.93
C GLU A 84 6.90 -13.45 21.45
N THR A 85 7.41 -13.24 20.23
CA THR A 85 7.60 -11.92 19.62
C THR A 85 7.18 -11.95 18.14
N PRO A 86 5.86 -11.91 17.84
CA PRO A 86 5.40 -11.86 16.47
C PRO A 86 5.93 -10.59 15.77
N GLY A 87 6.39 -10.76 14.54
CA GLY A 87 6.88 -9.70 13.69
C GLY A 87 5.95 -9.46 12.51
N PHE A 88 5.66 -8.19 12.21
CA PHE A 88 5.10 -7.79 10.93
C PHE A 88 5.66 -6.43 10.54
N PHE A 89 6.07 -6.33 9.28
CA PHE A 89 6.51 -5.10 8.64
C PHE A 89 5.86 -4.99 7.26
N SER A 90 5.34 -3.82 6.92
CA SER A 90 4.79 -3.51 5.61
C SER A 90 5.26 -2.14 5.14
N LYS A 91 5.67 -2.03 3.88
CA LYS A 91 6.11 -0.77 3.27
C LYS A 91 5.58 -0.63 1.87
N LEU A 92 4.93 0.50 1.59
CA LEU A 92 4.53 0.91 0.25
C LEU A 92 5.48 2.01 -0.24
N GLU A 93 6.15 1.74 -1.36
CA GLU A 93 7.14 2.65 -1.93
C GLU A 93 6.96 2.85 -3.45
N ILE A 94 7.42 3.98 -3.94
CA ILE A 94 7.47 4.31 -5.37
C ILE A 94 8.86 3.94 -5.90
N SER A 95 8.88 3.08 -6.91
CA SER A 95 10.07 2.73 -7.71
C SER A 95 9.93 3.26 -9.12
N ILE A 96 10.89 4.04 -9.62
CA ILE A 96 10.89 4.54 -11.00
C ILE A 96 11.79 3.64 -11.85
N LYS A 97 11.28 3.15 -12.98
CA LYS A 97 12.04 2.25 -13.86
C LYS A 97 13.24 2.97 -14.46
N GLY A 98 14.45 2.50 -14.15
CA GLY A 98 15.70 2.99 -14.75
C GLY A 98 16.42 4.08 -13.95
N GLU A 99 15.90 4.49 -12.79
CA GLU A 99 16.70 5.25 -11.82
C GLU A 99 17.66 4.31 -11.06
N ILE A 100 18.93 4.72 -10.97
CA ILE A 100 19.82 4.19 -9.94
C ILE A 100 19.29 4.75 -8.62
N ILE A 101 18.97 3.87 -7.68
CA ILE A 101 18.25 4.10 -6.41
C ILE A 101 18.88 5.20 -5.52
N ASP A 102 20.03 5.76 -5.91
CA ASP A 102 20.94 6.60 -5.15
C ASP A 102 20.65 8.12 -5.23
N THR A 103 19.74 8.58 -6.11
CA THR A 103 19.46 10.02 -6.30
C THR A 103 18.27 10.58 -5.52
N MET A 104 17.42 9.72 -4.93
CA MET A 104 16.28 10.15 -4.11
C MET A 104 16.46 9.70 -2.66
N VAL A 105 16.13 10.59 -1.71
CA VAL A 105 16.10 10.27 -0.28
C VAL A 105 14.97 9.24 -0.04
N GLU A 106 15.23 8.20 0.75
CA GLU A 106 14.27 7.10 1.00
C GLU A 106 12.91 7.58 1.52
N SER A 107 12.89 8.70 2.26
CA SER A 107 11.68 9.36 2.75
C SER A 107 10.74 9.82 1.64
N ASP A 108 11.28 10.21 0.48
CA ASP A 108 10.50 10.86 -0.59
C ASP A 108 9.80 9.84 -1.48
N ARG A 109 10.15 8.56 -1.34
CA ARG A 109 9.58 7.43 -2.09
C ARG A 109 8.63 6.59 -1.24
N THR A 110 8.73 6.68 0.08
CA THR A 110 7.92 5.90 1.00
C THR A 110 6.56 6.57 1.18
N ILE A 111 5.49 5.88 0.78
CA ILE A 111 4.12 6.35 0.99
C ILE A 111 3.69 6.04 2.42
N PHE A 112 3.97 4.82 2.88
CA PHE A 112 3.86 4.45 4.30
C PHE A 112 4.82 3.30 4.63
N ALA A 113 5.17 3.21 5.90
CA ALA A 113 5.80 2.05 6.51
C ALA A 113 5.06 1.74 7.82
N ARG A 114 4.84 0.46 8.09
CA ARG A 114 4.05 -0.01 9.23
C ARG A 114 4.66 -1.24 9.86
N GLU A 115 4.91 -1.15 11.16
CA GLU A 115 5.33 -2.25 12.05
C GLU A 115 4.28 -2.46 13.11
N LEU A 116 4.15 -3.65 13.68
CA LEU A 116 3.29 -3.87 14.85
C LEU A 116 3.64 -2.91 15.99
N THR A 117 2.63 -2.34 16.62
CA THR A 117 2.79 -1.71 17.91
C THR A 117 2.97 -2.77 19.00
N ALA A 118 3.49 -2.37 20.17
CA ALA A 118 3.65 -3.30 21.29
C ALA A 118 2.31 -3.94 21.72
N GLU A 119 1.20 -3.19 21.65
CA GLU A 119 -0.13 -3.71 21.98
C GLU A 119 -0.62 -4.75 20.96
N GLU A 120 -0.42 -4.47 19.67
CA GLU A 120 -0.78 -5.39 18.58
C GLU A 120 0.06 -6.67 18.63
N SER A 121 1.36 -6.55 18.91
CA SER A 121 2.25 -7.70 19.10
C SER A 121 1.83 -8.56 20.28
N ALA A 122 1.41 -7.95 21.40
CA ALA A 122 0.94 -8.68 22.58
C ALA A 122 -0.34 -9.47 22.28
N LYS A 123 -1.30 -8.86 21.58
CA LYS A 123 -2.54 -9.54 21.15
C LYS A 123 -2.26 -10.79 20.32
N ILE A 124 -1.34 -10.70 19.35
CA ILE A 124 -0.97 -11.85 18.52
C ILE A 124 -0.28 -12.94 19.37
N ALA A 125 0.63 -12.55 20.29
CA ALA A 125 1.29 -13.49 21.19
C ALA A 125 0.29 -14.21 22.12
N ASP A 126 -0.82 -13.54 22.49
CA ASP A 126 -1.93 -14.11 23.29
C ASP A 126 -2.91 -14.95 22.46
N GLY A 127 -2.67 -15.09 21.15
CA GLY A 127 -3.50 -15.91 20.26
C GLY A 127 -4.66 -15.15 19.59
N GLU A 128 -4.71 -13.82 19.69
CA GLU A 128 -5.73 -13.00 19.03
C GLU A 128 -5.31 -12.61 17.60
N SER A 129 -6.29 -12.50 16.71
CA SER A 129 -6.08 -11.90 15.38
C SER A 129 -6.39 -10.41 15.41
N ILE A 130 -5.66 -9.64 14.60
CA ILE A 130 -5.84 -8.19 14.50
C ILE A 130 -6.04 -7.76 13.04
N THR A 131 -6.62 -6.58 12.85
CA THR A 131 -6.73 -5.96 11.52
C THR A 131 -6.11 -4.58 11.54
N ILE A 132 -5.15 -4.35 10.65
CA ILE A 132 -4.53 -3.04 10.41
C ILE A 132 -5.02 -2.52 9.08
N THR A 133 -5.43 -1.25 9.00
CA THR A 133 -5.84 -0.61 7.74
C THR A 133 -5.08 0.69 7.55
N GLU A 134 -4.31 0.75 6.47
CA GLU A 134 -3.54 1.91 6.06
C GLU A 134 -4.21 2.60 4.88
N LYS A 135 -4.50 3.89 5.02
CA LYS A 135 -5.09 4.72 3.97
C LYS A 135 -4.02 5.57 3.32
N PHE A 136 -4.08 5.70 2.01
CA PHE A 136 -3.10 6.48 1.26
C PHE A 136 -3.71 7.09 0.00
N THR A 137 -3.13 8.19 -0.45
CA THR A 137 -3.57 8.93 -1.63
C THR A 137 -2.54 8.85 -2.74
N ILE A 138 -2.99 8.53 -3.95
CA ILE A 138 -2.18 8.60 -5.15
C ILE A 138 -2.57 9.83 -5.96
N ASP A 139 -1.68 10.81 -6.01
CA ASP A 139 -1.76 11.91 -6.98
C ASP A 139 -0.92 11.59 -8.22
N ARG A 140 -1.57 11.36 -9.35
CA ARG A 140 -0.87 11.12 -10.62
C ARG A 140 -0.07 12.31 -11.12
N ALA A 141 -0.51 13.54 -10.83
CA ALA A 141 0.23 14.72 -11.24
C ALA A 141 1.57 14.77 -10.48
N ALA A 142 1.53 14.54 -9.16
CA ALA A 142 2.73 14.42 -8.34
C ALA A 142 3.64 13.27 -8.81
N LEU A 143 3.07 12.07 -9.03
CA LEU A 143 3.83 10.92 -9.54
C LEU A 143 4.49 11.21 -10.90
N LYS A 144 3.79 11.88 -11.83
CA LYS A 144 4.36 12.29 -13.12
C LYS A 144 5.42 13.38 -12.98
N ALA A 145 5.27 14.30 -12.03
CA ALA A 145 6.25 15.34 -11.78
C ALA A 145 7.56 14.77 -11.24
N MET A 146 7.51 13.72 -10.40
CA MET A 146 8.70 13.02 -9.90
C MET A 146 9.54 12.36 -11.00
N LYS A 147 8.99 12.16 -12.21
CA LYS A 147 9.71 11.60 -13.36
C LYS A 147 10.60 12.63 -14.08
N ASN A 148 10.33 13.93 -13.95
CA ASN A 148 10.96 15.00 -14.72
C ASN A 148 11.89 15.84 -13.85
#